data_AF-B0E099-F1
#
_entry.id   AF-B0E099-F1
#
_cell.length_a   1.000
_cell.length_b   1.000
_cell.length_c   1.000
_cell.angle_alpha   90.00
_cell.angle_beta   90.00
_cell.angle_gamma   90.00
#
_symmetry.space_group_name_H-M   'P 1'
#
loop_
_entity.id
_entity.type
_entity.pdbx_description
1 polymer ?
#
loop_
_entity_poly.entity_id
_entity_poly.type
_entity_poly.pdbx_seq_one_letter_code
_entity_poly.pdbx_strand_id
1 'polypeptide(L)'
;MLGSSFASLTQQAQFQTYFQVAITAAVLYDHVITLDVEKKKWSAVNVFFIINRYLGEAVPLYLARVLILRFSPQDLQLIQLLRCNIASKVQGWGSHVVIWSMQAIMLYRICCLYKNSRKVTIWMSILFALEIISMVVTDALYLRDLPSHGGSNAPTSSGPSSPCPPGPPPSGGPPGPPPSGGPPGHPPSGLPPPSSSGLPFSQGNIPVCLVFSPSWYLISWTPIFVLELLILLMGLRAGLSYFKETRSLPSLNRFPLHSILLRDSILFPMM
;
A
#
# COMPACT_ATOMS: atom_id res chain seq x y z
N MET A 1 -28.19 5.67 2.62
CA MET A 1 -27.19 5.77 1.53
C MET A 1 -25.77 5.38 1.94
N LEU A 2 -25.34 5.46 3.21
CA LEU A 2 -23.98 5.02 3.61
C LEU A 2 -23.72 3.51 3.48
N GLY A 3 -24.73 2.65 3.60
CA GLY A 3 -24.54 1.20 3.60
C GLY A 3 -23.94 0.62 2.31
N SER A 4 -24.26 1.18 1.14
CA SER A 4 -23.72 0.71 -0.14
C SER A 4 -22.23 1.06 -0.33
N SER A 5 -21.77 2.18 0.24
CA SER A 5 -20.36 2.58 0.20
C SER A 5 -19.48 1.73 1.12
N PHE A 6 -20.00 1.30 2.27
CA PHE A 6 -19.27 0.39 3.17
C PHE A 6 -19.12 -1.02 2.58
N ALA A 7 -20.16 -1.51 1.90
CA ALA A 7 -20.10 -2.80 1.21
C ALA A 7 -19.04 -2.80 0.10
N SER A 8 -18.96 -1.72 -0.71
CA SER A 8 -17.97 -1.62 -1.79
C SER A 8 -16.53 -1.52 -1.25
N LEU A 9 -16.30 -0.78 -0.17
CA LEU A 9 -15.00 -0.67 0.48
C LEU A 9 -14.52 -2.02 1.03
N THR A 10 -15.42 -2.79 1.63
CA THR A 10 -15.11 -4.12 2.16
C THR A 10 -14.74 -5.08 1.02
N GLN A 11 -15.48 -5.05 -0.08
CA GLN A 11 -15.19 -5.86 -1.26
C GLN A 11 -13.84 -5.48 -1.90
N GLN A 12 -13.53 -4.19 -1.98
CA GLN A 12 -12.26 -3.71 -2.50
C GLN A 12 -11.08 -4.16 -1.62
N ALA A 13 -11.21 -4.09 -0.29
CA ALA A 13 -10.19 -4.53 0.64
C ALA A 13 -9.94 -6.05 0.54
N GLN A 14 -11.01 -6.85 0.39
CA GLN A 14 -10.87 -8.28 0.18
C GLN A 14 -10.16 -8.60 -1.14
N PHE A 15 -10.54 -7.94 -2.23
CA PHE A 15 -9.89 -8.12 -3.53
C PHE A 15 -8.38 -7.82 -3.46
N GLN A 16 -7.99 -6.71 -2.81
CA GLN A 16 -6.58 -6.37 -2.61
C GLN A 16 -5.84 -7.44 -1.81
N THR A 17 -6.47 -7.98 -0.77
CA THR A 17 -5.88 -9.04 0.07
C THR A 17 -5.65 -10.31 -0.75
N TYR A 18 -6.64 -10.77 -1.54
CA TYR A 18 -6.50 -11.94 -2.39
C TYR A 18 -5.43 -11.76 -3.45
N PHE A 19 -5.41 -10.60 -4.10
CA PHE A 19 -4.40 -10.26 -5.11
C PHE A 19 -2.99 -10.25 -4.51
N GLN A 20 -2.84 -9.68 -3.31
CA GLN A 20 -1.57 -9.66 -2.59
C GLN A 20 -1.09 -11.06 -2.22
N VAL A 21 -1.98 -11.93 -1.73
CA VAL A 21 -1.65 -13.34 -1.45
C VAL A 21 -1.25 -14.07 -2.74
N ALA A 22 -1.98 -13.87 -3.84
CA ALA A 22 -1.67 -14.49 -5.13
C ALA A 22 -0.31 -14.05 -5.68
N ILE A 23 0.01 -12.75 -5.62
CA ILE A 23 1.34 -12.22 -5.99
C ILE A 23 2.40 -12.89 -5.10
N THR A 24 2.20 -12.87 -3.78
CA THR A 24 3.17 -13.45 -2.83
C THR A 24 3.43 -14.92 -3.14
N ALA A 25 2.39 -15.70 -3.44
CA ALA A 25 2.53 -17.11 -3.82
C ALA A 25 3.29 -17.29 -5.14
N ALA A 26 3.02 -16.45 -6.14
CA ALA A 26 3.71 -16.49 -7.42
C ALA A 26 5.21 -16.14 -7.27
N VAL A 27 5.55 -15.15 -6.45
CA VAL A 27 6.96 -14.77 -6.23
C VAL A 27 7.70 -15.80 -5.36
N LEU A 28 7.03 -16.39 -4.35
CA LEU A 28 7.58 -17.53 -3.60
C LEU A 28 7.84 -18.74 -4.50
N TYR A 29 6.94 -19.02 -5.44
CA TYR A 29 7.16 -20.09 -6.43
C TYR A 29 8.37 -19.76 -7.32
N ASP A 30 8.48 -18.52 -7.78
CA ASP A 30 9.65 -18.05 -8.54
C ASP A 30 10.95 -18.19 -7.71
N HIS A 31 10.89 -18.06 -6.38
CA HIS A 31 12.05 -18.21 -5.49
C HIS A 31 12.54 -19.64 -5.47
N VAL A 32 11.62 -20.58 -5.28
CA VAL A 32 11.97 -22.01 -5.21
C VAL A 32 12.65 -22.46 -6.51
N ILE A 33 12.24 -21.94 -7.66
CA ILE A 33 12.84 -22.29 -8.95
C ILE A 33 14.17 -21.58 -9.23
N THR A 34 14.45 -20.41 -8.63
CA THR A 34 15.69 -19.65 -8.87
C THR A 34 16.81 -19.97 -7.89
N LEU A 35 16.50 -20.49 -6.69
CA LEU A 35 17.48 -20.85 -5.67
C LEU A 35 18.52 -21.87 -6.14
N ASP A 36 18.18 -22.76 -7.08
CA ASP A 36 19.12 -23.79 -7.57
C ASP A 36 20.22 -23.19 -8.47
N VAL A 37 20.00 -22.00 -9.03
CA VAL A 37 20.95 -21.31 -9.91
C VAL A 37 21.98 -20.47 -9.12
N GLU A 38 21.73 -20.20 -7.84
CA GLU A 38 22.48 -19.21 -7.05
C GLU A 38 23.75 -19.72 -6.35
N LYS A 39 24.19 -20.97 -6.56
CA LYS A 39 25.47 -21.47 -6.00
C LYS A 39 26.74 -20.86 -6.60
N LYS A 40 26.62 -19.76 -7.36
CA LYS A 40 27.71 -19.14 -8.14
C LYS A 40 28.15 -17.80 -7.50
N LYS A 41 29.38 -17.37 -7.80
CA LYS A 41 30.07 -16.21 -7.18
C LYS A 41 29.16 -14.98 -6.95
N TRP A 42 29.21 -14.41 -5.75
CA TRP A 42 28.49 -13.20 -5.36
C TRP A 42 28.92 -11.98 -6.19
N SER A 43 28.00 -11.45 -7.01
CA SER A 43 28.12 -10.17 -7.72
C SER A 43 27.25 -9.11 -7.02
N ALA A 44 27.65 -7.83 -7.06
CA ALA A 44 26.87 -6.73 -6.50
C ALA A 44 25.46 -6.64 -7.12
N VAL A 45 25.31 -7.02 -8.39
CA VAL A 45 24.00 -7.09 -9.07
C VAL A 45 23.11 -8.15 -8.43
N ASN A 46 23.68 -9.29 -8.02
CA ASN A 46 22.95 -10.35 -7.33
C ASN A 46 22.49 -9.86 -5.95
N VAL A 47 23.30 -9.05 -5.27
CA VAL A 47 22.90 -8.44 -4.00
C VAL A 47 21.72 -7.49 -4.19
N PHE A 48 21.75 -6.59 -5.19
CA PHE A 48 20.60 -5.73 -5.47
C PHE A 48 19.37 -6.54 -5.88
N PHE A 49 19.54 -7.60 -6.68
CA PHE A 49 18.46 -8.49 -7.06
C PHE A 49 17.82 -9.15 -5.84
N ILE A 50 18.63 -9.72 -4.94
CA ILE A 50 18.22 -10.30 -3.67
C ILE A 50 17.47 -9.25 -2.84
N ILE A 51 18.05 -8.06 -2.62
CA ILE A 51 17.39 -6.99 -1.84
C ILE A 51 16.02 -6.66 -2.41
N ASN A 52 15.95 -6.44 -3.73
CA ASN A 52 14.71 -6.05 -4.40
C ASN A 52 13.65 -7.15 -4.29
N ARG A 53 14.10 -8.39 -4.39
CA ARG A 53 13.29 -9.59 -4.37
C ARG A 53 12.76 -9.89 -2.95
N TYR A 54 13.64 -9.96 -1.95
CA TYR A 54 13.25 -10.28 -0.58
C TYR A 54 12.55 -9.11 0.13
N LEU A 55 12.99 -7.85 -0.05
CA LEU A 55 12.26 -6.71 0.52
C LEU A 55 10.93 -6.48 -0.18
N GLY A 56 10.87 -6.70 -1.51
CA GLY A 56 9.64 -6.62 -2.30
C GLY A 56 8.56 -7.57 -1.80
N GLU A 57 8.93 -8.75 -1.27
CA GLU A 57 8.00 -9.71 -0.65
C GLU A 57 7.76 -9.45 0.84
N ALA A 58 8.82 -9.13 1.59
CA ALA A 58 8.74 -8.98 3.03
C ALA A 58 7.80 -7.84 3.44
N VAL A 59 7.76 -6.74 2.69
CA VAL A 59 6.92 -5.58 3.00
C VAL A 59 5.43 -5.90 2.88
N PRO A 60 4.92 -6.46 1.75
CA PRO A 60 3.55 -6.94 1.66
C PRO A 60 3.21 -8.02 2.68
N LEU A 61 4.09 -9.01 2.92
CA LEU A 61 3.84 -10.07 3.90
C LEU A 61 3.69 -9.50 5.32
N TYR A 62 4.57 -8.56 5.69
CA TYR A 62 4.48 -7.86 6.96
C TYR A 62 3.16 -7.09 7.09
N LEU A 63 2.73 -6.39 6.04
CA LEU A 63 1.47 -5.66 6.02
C LEU A 63 0.26 -6.60 6.15
N ALA A 64 0.24 -7.70 5.40
CA ALA A 64 -0.82 -8.70 5.46
C ALA A 64 -0.94 -9.29 6.88
N ARG A 65 0.19 -9.58 7.53
CA ARG A 65 0.22 -10.03 8.92
C ARG A 65 -0.37 -8.98 9.87
N VAL A 66 -0.01 -7.72 9.73
CA VAL A 66 -0.56 -6.62 10.55
C VAL A 66 -2.07 -6.49 10.35
N LEU A 67 -2.56 -6.66 9.12
CA LEU A 67 -4.00 -6.63 8.80
C LEU A 67 -4.76 -7.81 9.39
N ILE A 68 -4.22 -9.03 9.30
CA ILE A 68 -4.85 -10.24 9.88
C ILE A 68 -4.94 -10.12 11.40
N LEU A 69 -3.88 -9.64 12.07
CA LEU A 69 -3.87 -9.42 13.51
C LEU A 69 -4.86 -8.36 13.98
N ARG A 70 -5.39 -7.53 13.06
CA ARG A 70 -6.37 -6.48 13.38
C ARG A 70 -7.78 -7.03 13.67
N PHE A 71 -8.08 -8.26 13.24
CA PHE A 71 -9.38 -8.91 13.48
C PHE A 71 -9.52 -9.50 14.89
N SER A 72 -8.49 -9.40 15.74
CA SER A 72 -8.60 -9.82 17.14
C SER A 72 -9.39 -8.77 17.94
N PRO A 73 -10.59 -9.07 18.49
CA PRO A 73 -11.54 -8.03 18.92
C PRO A 73 -11.27 -7.42 20.30
N GLN A 74 -10.29 -7.88 21.09
CA GLN A 74 -10.41 -7.71 22.54
C GLN A 74 -9.43 -6.76 23.23
N ASP A 75 -8.25 -6.41 22.69
CA ASP A 75 -7.30 -5.63 23.49
C ASP A 75 -6.69 -4.40 22.77
N LEU A 76 -7.07 -3.24 23.31
CA LEU A 76 -6.47 -1.90 23.18
C LEU A 76 -6.45 -1.23 21.80
N GLN A 77 -7.38 -0.26 21.63
CA GLN A 77 -7.35 0.73 20.54
C GLN A 77 -6.01 1.49 20.43
N LEU A 78 -5.34 1.75 21.56
CA LEU A 78 -4.03 2.41 21.60
C LEU A 78 -2.94 1.57 20.91
N ILE A 79 -2.93 0.25 21.15
CA ILE A 79 -1.97 -0.67 20.52
C ILE A 79 -2.22 -0.74 19.01
N GLN A 80 -3.48 -0.71 18.57
CA GLN A 80 -3.80 -0.66 17.14
C GLN A 80 -3.29 0.63 16.47
N LEU A 81 -3.45 1.79 17.10
CA LEU A 81 -2.98 3.06 16.55
C LEU A 81 -1.45 3.08 16.41
N LEU A 82 -0.74 2.61 17.44
CA LEU A 82 0.72 2.51 17.43
C LEU A 82 1.21 1.57 16.33
N ARG A 83 0.62 0.37 16.23
CA ARG A 83 0.95 -0.61 15.18
C ARG A 83 0.68 -0.06 13.79
N CYS A 84 -0.39 0.72 13.63
CA CYS A 84 -0.71 1.34 12.36
C CYS A 84 0.33 2.39 11.95
N ASN A 85 0.77 3.26 12.86
CA ASN A 85 1.81 4.26 12.58
C ASN A 85 3.16 3.60 12.22
N ILE A 86 3.54 2.56 12.95
CA ILE A 86 4.76 1.80 12.64
C ILE A 86 4.61 1.09 11.29
N ALA A 87 3.48 0.43 11.05
CA ALA A 87 3.24 -0.29 9.81
C ALA A 87 3.22 0.65 8.59
N SER A 88 2.59 1.82 8.67
CA SER A 88 2.59 2.80 7.58
C SER A 88 3.99 3.33 7.30
N LYS A 89 4.81 3.57 8.33
CA LYS A 89 6.22 3.98 8.16
C LYS A 89 7.05 2.89 7.49
N VAL A 90 6.97 1.66 7.99
CA VAL A 90 7.70 0.52 7.42
C VAL A 90 7.26 0.26 5.98
N GLN A 91 5.96 0.34 5.69
CA GLN A 91 5.43 0.16 4.34
C GLN A 91 5.91 1.26 3.39
N GLY A 92 5.86 2.54 3.82
CA GLY A 92 6.32 3.67 3.03
C GLY A 92 7.80 3.53 2.67
N TRP A 93 8.66 3.42 3.68
CA TRP A 93 10.11 3.28 3.49
C TRP A 93 10.47 2.00 2.72
N GLY A 94 9.83 0.88 3.04
CA GLY A 94 10.02 -0.38 2.35
C GLY A 94 9.70 -0.29 0.87
N SER A 95 8.60 0.37 0.51
CA SER A 95 8.22 0.58 -0.89
C SER A 95 9.21 1.44 -1.66
N HIS A 96 9.75 2.51 -1.05
CA HIS A 96 10.78 3.34 -1.68
C HIS A 96 12.08 2.58 -1.94
N VAL A 97 12.52 1.75 -0.99
CA VAL A 97 13.73 0.93 -1.17
C VAL A 97 13.59 -0.03 -2.35
N VAL A 98 12.42 -0.64 -2.52
CA VAL A 98 12.12 -1.53 -3.65
C VAL A 98 12.14 -0.74 -4.96
N ILE A 99 11.48 0.42 -5.02
CA ILE A 99 11.47 1.27 -6.22
C ILE A 99 12.89 1.71 -6.60
N TRP A 100 13.68 2.22 -5.64
CA TRP A 100 15.08 2.61 -5.88
C TRP A 100 15.93 1.43 -6.34
N SER A 101 15.71 0.24 -5.79
CA SER A 101 16.42 -0.96 -6.21
C SER A 101 16.05 -1.35 -7.65
N MET A 102 14.77 -1.24 -8.05
CA MET A 102 14.34 -1.48 -9.43
C MET A 102 14.97 -0.48 -10.40
N GLN A 103 14.95 0.80 -10.06
CA GLN A 103 15.58 1.86 -10.85
C GLN A 103 17.10 1.65 -10.97
N ALA A 104 17.77 1.27 -9.88
CA ALA A 104 19.21 0.99 -9.89
C ALA A 104 19.57 -0.17 -10.83
N ILE A 105 18.77 -1.25 -10.85
CA ILE A 105 18.97 -2.37 -11.77
C ILE A 105 18.73 -1.94 -13.23
N MET A 106 17.67 -1.18 -13.50
CA MET A 106 17.41 -0.63 -14.84
C MET A 106 18.56 0.27 -15.30
N LEU A 107 19.03 1.15 -14.43
CA LEU A 107 20.16 2.04 -14.69
C LEU A 107 21.44 1.24 -14.98
N TYR A 108 21.71 0.20 -14.19
CA TYR A 108 22.86 -0.69 -14.39
C TYR A 108 22.82 -1.35 -15.78
N ARG A 109 21.66 -1.85 -16.22
CA ARG A 109 21.48 -2.42 -17.56
C ARG A 109 21.78 -1.40 -18.67
N ILE A 110 21.30 -0.17 -18.54
CA ILE A 110 21.58 0.91 -19.50
C ILE A 110 23.07 1.27 -19.52
N CYS A 111 23.73 1.30 -18.37
CA CYS A 111 25.17 1.55 -18.28
C CYS A 111 25.99 0.50 -19.04
N CYS A 112 25.57 -0.77 -18.99
CA CYS A 112 26.18 -1.84 -19.77
C CYS A 112 25.96 -1.66 -21.28
N LEU A 113 24.77 -1.21 -21.70
CA LEU A 113 24.44 -0.96 -23.11
C LEU A 113 25.27 0.18 -23.72
N TYR A 114 25.57 1.24 -22.96
CA TYR A 114 26.27 2.43 -23.45
C TYR A 114 27.81 2.28 -23.57
N LYS A 115 28.32 1.04 -23.69
CA LYS A 115 29.76 0.73 -23.83
C LYS A 115 30.64 1.57 -22.90
N ASN A 116 30.23 1.66 -21.63
CA ASN A 116 31.00 2.27 -20.56
C ASN A 116 31.40 3.75 -20.80
N SER A 117 30.57 4.53 -21.50
CA SER A 117 30.75 5.99 -21.55
C SER A 117 30.64 6.56 -20.14
N ARG A 118 31.79 6.70 -19.47
CA ARG A 118 31.90 7.12 -18.06
C ARG A 118 31.11 8.39 -17.78
N LYS A 119 31.07 9.31 -18.76
CA LYS A 119 30.31 10.56 -18.66
C LYS A 119 28.82 10.30 -18.43
N VAL A 120 28.20 9.43 -19.25
CA VAL A 120 26.77 9.11 -19.13
C VAL A 120 26.48 8.42 -17.81
N THR A 121 27.32 7.44 -17.43
CA THR A 121 27.16 6.72 -16.16
C THR A 121 27.27 7.65 -14.96
N ILE A 122 28.25 8.57 -14.94
CA ILE A 122 28.42 9.55 -13.86
C ILE A 122 27.19 10.47 -13.79
N TRP A 123 26.75 11.03 -14.92
CA TRP A 123 25.57 11.90 -14.96
C TRP A 123 24.31 11.20 -14.46
N MET A 124 24.04 9.97 -14.91
CA MET A 124 22.86 9.23 -14.46
C MET A 124 22.94 8.83 -12.98
N SER A 125 24.14 8.48 -12.49
CA SER A 125 24.34 8.17 -11.07
C SER A 125 24.11 9.39 -10.19
N ILE A 126 24.54 10.59 -10.63
CA ILE A 126 24.26 11.85 -9.93
C ILE A 126 22.77 12.13 -9.89
N LEU A 127 22.05 11.97 -11.00
CA LEU A 127 20.60 12.17 -11.05
C LEU A 127 19.85 11.22 -10.11
N PHE A 128 20.24 9.95 -10.08
CA PHE A 128 19.68 8.96 -9.16
C PHE A 128 19.97 9.30 -7.69
N ALA A 129 21.19 9.74 -7.37
CA ALA A 129 21.52 10.19 -6.02
C ALA A 129 20.70 11.44 -5.60
N LEU A 130 20.52 12.40 -6.51
CA LEU A 130 19.69 13.59 -6.27
C LEU A 130 18.22 13.23 -6.05
N GLU A 131 17.68 12.23 -6.75
CA GLU A 131 16.34 11.71 -6.52
C GLU A 131 16.20 11.14 -5.11
N ILE A 132 17.13 10.27 -4.68
CA ILE A 132 17.12 9.69 -3.32
C ILE A 132 17.17 10.80 -2.27
N ILE A 133 18.08 11.78 -2.44
CA ILE A 133 18.20 12.91 -1.51
C ILE A 133 16.89 13.71 -1.48
N SER A 134 16.29 13.99 -2.64
CA SER A 134 15.03 14.73 -2.74
C SER A 134 13.89 14.00 -1.99
N MET A 135 13.79 12.68 -2.13
CA MET A 135 12.78 11.89 -1.42
C MET A 135 13.03 11.86 0.09
N VAL A 136 14.28 11.65 0.52
CA VAL A 136 14.65 11.65 1.96
C VAL A 136 14.36 13.02 2.60
N VAL A 137 14.67 14.11 1.91
CA VAL A 137 14.36 15.47 2.38
C VAL A 137 12.85 15.68 2.45
N THR A 138 12.09 15.23 1.45
CA THR A 138 10.62 15.36 1.46
C THR A 138 10.00 14.58 2.62
N ASP A 139 10.47 13.36 2.90
CA ASP A 139 9.99 12.58 4.05
C ASP A 139 10.39 13.23 5.38
N ALA A 140 11.61 13.76 5.50
CA ALA A 140 12.06 14.48 6.69
C ALA A 140 11.25 15.77 6.94
N LEU A 141 10.90 16.51 5.89
CA LEU A 141 10.02 17.68 5.97
C LEU A 141 8.60 17.26 6.36
N TYR A 142 8.09 16.17 5.79
CA TYR A 142 6.78 15.63 6.15
C TYR A 142 6.70 15.22 7.63
N LEU A 143 7.75 14.57 8.16
CA LEU A 143 7.84 14.21 9.57
C LEU A 143 7.91 15.43 10.49
N ARG A 144 8.46 16.55 10.01
CA ARG A 144 8.56 17.81 10.76
C ARG A 144 7.22 18.56 10.82
N ASP A 145 6.42 18.47 9.76
CA ASP A 145 5.12 19.15 9.67
C ASP A 145 3.98 18.41 10.40
N LEU A 146 4.19 17.16 10.81
CA LEU A 146 3.24 16.45 11.67
C LEU A 146 3.08 17.27 12.97
N PRO A 147 1.89 17.83 13.23
CA PRO A 147 1.65 18.61 14.44
C PRO A 147 2.03 17.74 15.62
N SER A 148 2.97 18.21 16.45
CA SER A 148 3.25 17.59 17.73
C SER A 148 2.01 17.78 18.61
N HIS A 149 0.96 16.98 18.38
CA HIS A 149 -0.27 16.98 19.17
C HIS A 149 -0.08 16.33 20.55
N GLY A 150 1.17 16.05 20.91
CA GLY A 150 1.56 15.64 22.25
C GLY A 150 1.68 16.83 23.18
N GLY A 151 0.54 17.28 23.72
CA GLY A 151 0.50 17.94 25.02
C GLY A 151 0.08 19.41 25.00
N SER A 152 -0.84 19.74 25.92
CA SER A 152 -1.26 21.10 26.28
C SER A 152 -2.11 21.74 25.17
N ASN A 153 -3.39 21.46 25.07
CA ASN A 153 -4.37 22.01 26.00
C ASN A 153 -5.60 21.12 25.99
N ALA A 154 -5.76 20.28 27.02
CA ALA A 154 -7.11 19.87 27.38
C ALA A 154 -7.84 21.18 27.72
N PRO A 155 -8.89 21.58 26.99
CA PRO A 155 -9.75 22.63 27.49
C PRO A 155 -10.29 22.09 28.81
N THR A 156 -9.87 22.68 29.91
CA THR A 156 -10.47 22.48 31.23
C THR A 156 -11.91 22.98 31.12
N SER A 157 -12.78 22.17 30.52
CA SER A 157 -14.23 22.39 30.52
C SER A 157 -14.77 21.95 31.88
N SER A 158 -14.24 22.55 32.94
CA SER A 158 -15.00 22.74 34.17
C SER A 158 -15.93 23.94 33.96
N GLY A 159 -16.81 23.84 32.97
CA GLY A 159 -18.00 24.65 32.93
C GLY A 159 -18.98 24.03 33.93
N PRO A 160 -19.53 24.79 34.90
CA PRO A 160 -20.52 24.27 35.81
C PRO A 160 -21.71 23.75 34.98
N SER A 161 -22.02 22.48 35.17
CA SER A 161 -23.22 21.84 34.64
C SER A 161 -24.44 22.66 35.05
N SER A 162 -25.02 23.39 34.10
CA SER A 162 -26.34 23.97 34.28
C SER A 162 -27.32 22.83 34.57
N PRO A 163 -28.08 22.90 35.67
CA PRO A 163 -29.09 21.88 35.98
C PRO A 163 -30.11 21.83 34.85
N CYS A 164 -30.42 20.60 34.38
CA CYS A 164 -31.50 20.39 33.43
C CYS A 164 -32.80 21.01 33.97
N PRO A 165 -33.55 21.75 33.14
CA PRO A 165 -34.88 22.18 33.53
C PRO A 165 -35.76 20.95 33.80
N PRO A 166 -36.59 20.96 34.85
CA PRO A 166 -37.52 19.89 35.13
C PRO A 166 -38.42 19.66 33.92
N GLY A 167 -38.52 18.40 33.49
CA GLY A 167 -39.40 18.01 32.40
C GLY A 167 -40.85 18.33 32.73
N PRO A 168 -41.68 18.59 31.69
CA PRO A 168 -43.10 18.84 31.89
C PRO A 168 -43.78 17.65 32.57
N PRO A 169 -44.78 17.88 33.43
CA PRO A 169 -45.52 16.82 34.08
C PRO A 169 -46.20 15.92 33.04
N PRO A 170 -46.33 14.62 33.32
CA PRO A 170 -47.03 13.70 32.44
C PRO A 170 -48.47 14.19 32.24
N SER A 171 -48.80 14.55 31.00
CA SER A 171 -50.16 14.83 30.57
C SER A 171 -51.01 13.59 30.79
N GLY A 172 -51.89 13.65 31.79
CA GLY A 172 -52.89 12.62 32.07
C GLY A 172 -53.82 12.46 30.88
N GLY A 173 -53.54 11.48 30.03
CA GLY A 173 -54.48 11.01 29.03
C GLY A 173 -55.66 10.29 29.71
N PRO A 174 -56.88 10.39 29.16
CA PRO A 174 -58.06 9.74 29.72
C PRO A 174 -57.91 8.20 29.69
N PRO A 175 -58.52 7.49 30.66
CA PRO A 175 -58.54 6.03 30.68
C PRO A 175 -59.21 5.51 29.41
N GLY A 176 -58.50 4.65 28.69
CA GLY A 176 -59.02 3.96 27.52
C GLY A 176 -60.21 3.05 27.87
N PRO A 177 -61.11 2.79 26.91
CA PRO A 177 -62.29 1.97 27.12
C PRO A 177 -61.94 0.51 27.46
N PRO A 178 -62.84 -0.20 28.18
CA PRO A 178 -62.62 -1.58 28.57
C PRO A 178 -62.55 -2.51 27.34
N PRO A 179 -61.71 -3.57 27.38
CA PRO A 179 -61.59 -4.52 26.29
C PRO A 179 -62.89 -5.31 26.11
N SER A 180 -63.46 -5.23 24.91
CA SER A 180 -64.59 -6.05 24.46
C SER A 180 -64.13 -7.51 24.33
N GLY A 181 -64.84 -8.41 25.02
CA GLY A 181 -64.58 -9.85 25.02
C GLY A 181 -64.72 -10.47 23.62
N GLY A 182 -63.61 -10.99 23.11
CA GLY A 182 -63.55 -11.89 21.97
C GLY A 182 -63.52 -13.37 22.40
N PRO A 183 -64.00 -14.29 21.54
CA PRO A 183 -64.22 -15.70 21.87
C PRO A 183 -62.92 -16.51 22.03
N PRO A 184 -62.97 -17.68 22.72
CA PRO A 184 -61.80 -18.48 23.03
C PRO A 184 -61.43 -19.37 21.84
N GLY A 185 -60.19 -19.28 21.39
CA GLY A 185 -59.62 -20.31 20.52
C GLY A 185 -58.47 -19.81 19.67
N HIS A 186 -57.24 -19.93 20.19
CA HIS A 186 -56.07 -20.40 19.45
C HIS A 186 -54.88 -20.59 20.43
N PRO A 187 -54.07 -21.65 20.28
CA PRO A 187 -52.89 -21.88 21.13
C PRO A 187 -51.81 -20.81 20.89
N PRO A 188 -51.08 -20.37 21.93
CA PRO A 188 -50.11 -19.29 21.83
C PRO A 188 -48.85 -19.78 21.09
N SER A 189 -48.84 -19.60 19.77
CA SER A 189 -47.63 -19.69 18.94
C SER A 189 -47.11 -18.27 18.75
N GLY A 190 -46.43 -17.75 19.77
CA GLY A 190 -45.97 -16.36 19.76
C GLY A 190 -45.01 -16.11 20.89
N LEU A 191 -43.82 -16.70 20.81
CA LEU A 191 -42.66 -16.14 21.50
C LEU A 191 -42.57 -14.67 21.07
N PRO A 192 -42.56 -13.71 22.00
CA PRO A 192 -42.33 -12.32 21.64
C PRO A 192 -41.01 -12.26 20.87
N PRO A 193 -40.93 -11.57 19.72
CA PRO A 193 -39.65 -11.33 19.09
C PRO A 193 -38.74 -10.74 20.16
N PRO A 194 -37.49 -11.23 20.29
CA PRO A 194 -36.57 -10.73 21.29
C PRO A 194 -36.57 -9.22 21.17
N SER A 195 -36.96 -8.56 22.26
CA SER A 195 -36.96 -7.13 22.38
C SER A 195 -35.55 -6.72 22.02
N SER A 196 -35.36 -6.25 20.80
CA SER A 196 -34.14 -5.65 20.34
C SER A 196 -34.06 -4.32 21.08
N SER A 197 -33.72 -4.41 22.36
CA SER A 197 -33.09 -3.34 23.12
C SER A 197 -31.86 -3.00 22.31
N GLY A 198 -32.07 -2.12 21.35
CA GLY A 198 -31.05 -1.48 20.56
C GLY A 198 -30.18 -0.75 21.55
N LEU A 199 -29.15 -1.46 22.04
CA LEU A 199 -27.94 -0.81 22.45
C LEU A 199 -27.64 0.16 21.32
N PRO A 200 -27.60 1.48 21.57
CA PRO A 200 -27.18 2.40 20.55
C PRO A 200 -25.79 1.91 20.16
N PHE A 201 -25.70 1.29 18.99
CA PHE A 201 -24.45 1.09 18.29
C PHE A 201 -24.00 2.52 18.02
N SER A 202 -23.35 3.09 19.03
CA SER A 202 -22.58 4.30 18.88
C SER A 202 -21.74 4.01 17.66
N GLN A 203 -21.98 4.74 16.58
CA GLN A 203 -21.15 4.78 15.38
C GLN A 203 -19.76 5.21 15.86
N GLY A 204 -19.06 4.28 16.49
CA GLY A 204 -17.68 4.41 16.87
C GLY A 204 -16.98 4.50 15.55
N ASN A 205 -16.52 5.71 15.23
CA ASN A 205 -15.61 5.96 14.14
C ASN A 205 -14.49 4.93 14.26
N ILE A 206 -14.59 3.84 13.49
CA ILE A 206 -13.51 2.87 13.39
C ILE A 206 -12.39 3.69 12.75
N PRO A 207 -11.26 3.91 13.43
CA PRO A 207 -10.17 4.66 12.86
C PRO A 207 -9.59 3.81 11.74
N VAL A 208 -10.15 3.96 10.54
CA VAL A 208 -9.57 3.40 9.33
C VAL A 208 -8.26 4.14 9.13
N CYS A 209 -7.17 3.39 9.14
CA CYS A 209 -5.87 3.91 8.79
C CYS A 209 -5.81 4.15 7.27
N LEU A 210 -6.59 5.11 6.80
CA LEU A 210 -6.37 5.68 5.49
C LEU A 210 -5.18 6.61 5.67
N VAL A 211 -4.03 6.16 5.17
CA VAL A 211 -2.90 7.05 4.89
C VAL A 211 -3.40 8.01 3.82
N PHE A 212 -3.99 9.12 4.27
CA PHE A 212 -4.51 10.15 3.38
C PHE A 212 -3.29 10.75 2.70
N SER A 213 -3.16 10.49 1.40
CA SER A 213 -2.02 10.97 0.62
C SER A 213 -2.14 12.49 0.50
N PRO A 214 -1.26 13.27 1.15
CA PRO A 214 -1.31 14.72 1.06
C PRO A 214 -1.04 15.15 -0.39
N SER A 215 -1.45 16.36 -0.78
CA SER A 215 -1.09 16.97 -2.06
C SER A 215 0.42 16.94 -2.36
N TRP A 216 1.26 16.91 -1.31
CA TRP A 216 2.72 16.74 -1.37
C TRP A 216 3.18 15.44 -2.02
N TYR A 217 2.35 14.39 -2.04
CA TYR A 217 2.68 13.12 -2.68
C TYR A 217 2.90 13.31 -4.17
N LEU A 218 2.07 14.09 -4.87
CA LEU A 218 2.27 14.37 -6.30
C LEU A 218 3.60 15.08 -6.58
N ILE A 219 4.02 15.98 -5.68
CA ILE A 219 5.31 16.67 -5.79
C ILE A 219 6.46 15.67 -5.63
N SER A 220 6.37 14.75 -4.66
CA SER A 220 7.38 13.72 -4.42
C SER A 220 7.54 12.72 -5.56
N TRP A 221 6.48 12.49 -6.35
CA TRP A 221 6.49 11.58 -7.50
C TRP A 221 7.09 12.19 -8.76
N THR A 222 7.15 13.52 -8.85
CA THR A 222 7.63 14.21 -10.05
C THR A 222 9.08 13.85 -10.39
N PRO A 223 10.04 13.86 -9.44
CA PRO A 223 11.42 13.41 -9.72
C PRO A 223 11.50 11.96 -10.21
N ILE A 224 10.70 11.06 -9.64
CA ILE A 224 10.63 9.64 -10.02
C ILE A 224 10.20 9.52 -11.49
N PHE A 225 9.09 10.15 -11.85
CA PHE A 225 8.59 10.12 -13.23
C PHE A 225 9.57 10.72 -14.23
N VAL A 226 10.24 11.81 -13.85
CA VAL A 226 11.26 12.44 -14.70
C VAL A 226 12.45 11.51 -14.90
N LEU A 227 12.96 10.86 -13.84
CA LEU A 227 14.07 9.92 -13.99
C LEU A 227 13.66 8.69 -14.81
N GLU A 228 12.50 8.12 -14.55
CA GLU A 228 11.98 6.98 -15.33
C GLU A 228 11.84 7.31 -16.80
N LEU A 229 11.29 8.49 -17.13
CA LEU A 229 11.17 8.95 -18.51
C LEU A 229 12.56 9.12 -19.15
N LEU A 230 13.54 9.67 -18.43
CA LEU A 230 14.91 9.81 -18.92
C LEU A 230 15.58 8.45 -19.17
N ILE A 231 15.45 7.51 -18.23
CA ILE A 231 15.93 6.12 -18.34
C ILE A 231 15.30 5.47 -19.58
N LEU A 232 13.98 5.60 -19.74
CA LEU A 232 13.24 5.03 -20.86
C LEU A 232 13.68 5.64 -22.19
N LEU A 233 13.81 6.96 -22.28
CA LEU A 233 14.26 7.64 -23.50
C LEU A 233 15.69 7.25 -23.86
N MET A 234 16.59 7.11 -22.88
CA MET A 234 17.97 6.69 -23.09
C MET A 234 18.06 5.24 -23.55
N GLY A 235 17.29 4.34 -22.93
CA GLY A 235 17.16 2.94 -23.33
C GLY A 235 16.58 2.79 -24.74
N LEU A 236 15.52 3.54 -25.05
CA LEU A 236 14.90 3.55 -26.37
C LEU A 236 15.86 4.09 -27.44
N ARG A 237 16.58 5.18 -27.16
CA ARG A 237 17.61 5.72 -28.07
C ARG A 237 18.73 4.73 -28.33
N ALA A 238 19.21 4.03 -27.29
CA ALA A 238 20.22 2.99 -27.45
C ALA A 238 19.70 1.82 -28.30
N GLY A 239 18.48 1.37 -28.03
CA GLY A 239 17.82 0.32 -28.81
C GLY A 239 17.61 0.70 -30.27
N LEU A 240 17.16 1.92 -30.56
CA LEU A 240 16.99 2.44 -31.91
C LEU A 240 18.32 2.61 -32.63
N SER A 241 19.36 3.09 -31.95
CA SER A 241 20.71 3.20 -32.52
C SER A 241 21.25 1.82 -32.90
N TYR A 242 21.08 0.83 -32.03
CA TYR A 242 21.46 -0.55 -32.31
C TYR A 242 20.67 -1.13 -33.50
N PHE A 243 19.36 -0.88 -33.55
CA PHE A 243 18.49 -1.33 -34.63
C PHE A 243 18.87 -0.69 -35.98
N LYS A 244 19.20 0.61 -35.99
CA LYS A 244 19.63 1.32 -37.20
C LYS A 244 20.93 0.75 -37.75
N GLU A 245 21.92 0.50 -36.89
CA GLU A 245 23.21 -0.10 -37.27
C GLU A 245 23.02 -1.52 -37.83
N THR A 246 22.14 -2.30 -37.20
CA THR A 246 21.82 -3.67 -37.64
C THR A 246 21.10 -3.66 -38.99
N ARG A 247 20.24 -2.67 -39.25
CA ARG A 247 19.49 -2.55 -40.52
C ARG A 247 20.38 -2.10 -41.69
N SER A 248 21.49 -1.40 -41.44
CA SER A 248 22.44 -1.01 -42.48
C SER A 248 23.31 -2.15 -42.98
N LEU A 249 23.35 -3.31 -42.30
CA LEU A 249 24.10 -4.48 -42.78
C LEU A 249 23.24 -5.29 -43.79
N PRO A 250 23.65 -5.35 -45.08
CA PRO A 250 22.89 -6.06 -46.09
C PRO A 250 22.96 -7.59 -45.88
N SER A 251 21.79 -8.21 -45.78
CA SER A 251 21.45 -9.60 -46.12
C SER A 251 22.13 -10.82 -45.46
N LEU A 252 23.13 -10.72 -44.57
CA LEU A 252 23.72 -11.94 -44.01
C LEU A 252 22.89 -12.54 -42.85
N ASN A 253 22.04 -13.51 -43.19
CA ASN A 253 21.35 -14.49 -42.33
C ASN A 253 20.76 -13.97 -41.00
N ARG A 254 19.45 -13.69 -41.04
CA ARG A 254 18.57 -13.34 -39.91
C ARG A 254 18.72 -14.31 -38.73
N PHE A 255 19.61 -14.01 -37.78
CA PHE A 255 19.35 -14.41 -36.40
C PHE A 255 18.36 -13.39 -35.83
N PRO A 256 17.14 -13.83 -35.45
CA PRO A 256 16.11 -12.89 -35.04
C PRO A 256 16.55 -12.21 -33.75
N LEU A 257 16.40 -10.88 -33.73
CA LEU A 257 16.48 -9.98 -32.56
C LEU A 257 15.76 -10.54 -31.32
N HIS A 258 14.77 -11.40 -31.57
CA HIS A 258 14.09 -12.22 -30.60
C HIS A 258 15.04 -13.04 -29.71
N SER A 259 16.13 -13.62 -30.23
CA SER A 259 17.07 -14.42 -29.42
C SER A 259 17.91 -13.58 -28.45
N ILE A 260 18.18 -12.31 -28.78
CA ILE A 260 18.91 -11.37 -27.90
C ILE A 260 17.96 -10.83 -26.84
N LEU A 261 16.73 -10.45 -27.22
CA LEU A 261 15.70 -10.02 -26.27
C LEU A 261 15.24 -11.15 -25.34
N LEU A 262 15.12 -12.40 -25.83
CA LEU A 262 14.87 -13.57 -24.97
C LEU A 262 16.04 -13.88 -24.05
N ARG A 263 17.28 -13.73 -24.54
CA ARG A 263 18.46 -13.91 -23.70
C ARG A 263 18.51 -12.85 -22.60
N ASP A 264 18.18 -11.60 -22.89
CA ASP A 264 18.24 -10.55 -21.86
C ASP A 264 16.99 -10.47 -20.96
N SER A 265 15.85 -11.03 -21.39
CA SER A 265 14.62 -11.06 -20.60
C SER A 265 14.44 -12.35 -19.78
N ILE A 266 14.99 -13.49 -20.24
CA ILE A 266 14.87 -14.80 -19.56
C ILE A 266 16.21 -15.32 -18.99
N LEU A 267 17.37 -14.96 -19.54
CA LEU A 267 18.68 -15.44 -19.04
C LEU A 267 19.38 -14.48 -18.07
N PHE A 268 18.80 -13.31 -17.75
CA PHE A 268 19.41 -12.38 -16.80
C PHE A 268 19.53 -12.86 -15.33
N PRO A 269 18.82 -13.90 -14.83
CA PRO A 269 19.17 -14.49 -13.54
C PRO A 269 20.26 -15.56 -13.61
N MET A 270 20.80 -15.92 -14.79
CA MET A 270 21.68 -17.10 -14.96
C MET A 270 23.15 -16.84 -15.33
N MET A 271 23.61 -15.58 -15.46
CA MET A 271 25.03 -15.29 -15.77
C MET A 271 25.84 -14.83 -14.56
#